data_AF-A0A9P9D0E7-F1
#
_entry.id   AF-A0A9P9D0E7-F1
#
_cell.length_a   1.000
_cell.length_b   1.000
_cell.length_c   1.000
_cell.angle_alpha   90.00
_cell.angle_beta   90.00
_cell.angle_gamma   90.00
#
_symmetry.space_group_name_H-M   'P 1'
#
loop_
_entity.id
_entity.type
_entity.pdbx_description
1 polymer ?
#
loop_
_entity_poly.entity_id
_entity_poly.type
_entity_poly.pdbx_seq_one_letter_code
_entity_poly.pdbx_strand_id
1 'polypeptide(L)'
;PRFQPGNFEINLQLVKQGEEMAAKRGCTPAQLALGWVTSLQRRPGVPTIIPIPGGTTAGKVRENAKRIDLNDEEMDALDATLAKFEVAGGRYPDNMLIDT
;
A
#
# COMPACT_ATOMS: atom_id res chain seq x y z
N PRO A 1 12.34 13.57 0.70
CA PRO A 1 11.95 12.34 1.43
C PRO A 1 10.49 12.37 1.91
N ARG A 2 9.79 11.23 1.81
CA ARG A 2 8.32 11.12 2.03
C ARG A 2 7.83 11.36 3.45
N PHE A 3 8.68 11.11 4.45
CA PHE A 3 8.32 11.18 5.87
C PHE A 3 8.83 12.45 6.57
N GLN A 4 9.26 13.45 5.81
CA GLN A 4 9.67 14.74 6.37
C GLN A 4 8.44 15.62 6.67
N PRO A 5 8.53 16.56 7.62
CA PRO A 5 7.47 17.54 7.86
C PRO A 5 7.07 18.26 6.57
N GLY A 6 5.77 18.50 6.37
CA GLY A 6 5.18 19.00 5.14
C GLY A 6 4.80 17.88 4.16
N ASN A 7 5.75 16.99 3.84
CA ASN A 7 5.49 15.85 2.95
C ASN A 7 4.66 14.76 3.63
N PHE A 8 4.89 14.54 4.93
CA PHE A 8 4.17 13.55 5.72
C PHE A 8 2.67 13.83 5.75
N GLU A 9 2.28 15.08 6.00
CA GLU A 9 0.88 15.51 6.08
C GLU A 9 0.16 15.34 4.74
N ILE A 10 0.84 15.63 3.63
CA ILE A 10 0.32 15.38 2.28
C ILE A 10 0.11 13.87 2.10
N ASN A 11 1.16 13.07 2.31
CA ASN A 11 1.12 11.62 2.12
C ASN A 11 0.11 10.91 3.05
N LEU A 12 -0.17 11.46 4.22
CA LEU A 12 -1.17 10.94 5.15
C LEU A 12 -2.60 11.03 4.58
N GLN A 13 -2.88 11.94 3.66
CA GLN A 13 -4.19 12.02 2.99
C GLN A 13 -4.48 10.77 2.17
N LEU A 14 -3.47 10.19 1.51
CA LEU A 14 -3.60 8.92 0.81
C LEU A 14 -3.89 7.77 1.78
N VAL A 15 -3.21 7.75 2.93
CA VAL A 15 -3.42 6.73 3.97
C VAL A 15 -4.87 6.75 4.45
N LYS A 16 -5.43 7.93 4.72
CA LYS A 16 -6.84 8.08 5.15
C LYS A 16 -7.83 7.51 4.14
N GLN A 17 -7.60 7.70 2.84
CA GLN A 17 -8.45 7.11 1.80
C GLN A 17 -8.36 5.57 1.80
N GLY A 18 -7.16 5.03 2.01
CA GLY A 18 -6.97 3.59 2.20
C GLY A 18 -7.67 3.06 3.44
N GLU A 19 -7.65 3.81 4.55
CA GLU A 19 -8.36 3.46 5.78
C GLU A 19 -9.88 3.43 5.58
N GLU A 20 -10.44 4.41 4.87
CA GLU A 20 -11.86 4.45 4.53
C GLU A 20 -12.28 3.25 3.67
N MET A 21 -11.46 2.88 2.68
CA MET A 21 -11.72 1.71 1.84
C MET A 21 -11.63 0.41 2.64
N ALA A 22 -10.63 0.28 3.51
CA ALA A 22 -10.47 -0.88 4.39
C ALA A 22 -11.67 -1.01 5.34
N ALA A 23 -12.13 0.10 5.91
CA ALA A 23 -13.30 0.15 6.78
C ALA A 23 -14.59 -0.29 6.05
N LYS A 24 -14.82 0.21 4.83
CA LYS A 24 -15.97 -0.20 3.99
C LYS A 24 -15.95 -1.71 3.71
N ARG A 25 -14.76 -2.29 3.56
CA ARG A 25 -14.54 -3.71 3.29
C ARG A 25 -14.53 -4.58 4.55
N GLY A 26 -14.50 -3.98 5.73
CA GLY A 26 -14.38 -4.70 7.01
C GLY A 26 -13.01 -5.37 7.21
N CYS A 27 -11.95 -4.87 6.57
CA CYS A 27 -10.59 -5.35 6.74
C CYS A 27 -9.68 -4.27 7.35
N THR A 28 -8.46 -4.65 7.74
CA THR A 28 -7.47 -3.68 8.22
C THR A 28 -6.74 -3.03 7.04
N PRO A 29 -6.19 -1.81 7.20
CA PRO A 29 -5.39 -1.18 6.15
C PRO A 29 -4.19 -2.04 5.71
N ALA A 30 -3.60 -2.79 6.64
CA ALA A 30 -2.51 -3.72 6.34
C ALA A 30 -2.99 -4.86 5.42
N GLN A 31 -4.16 -5.43 5.70
CA GLN A 31 -4.75 -6.47 4.85
C GLN A 31 -5.13 -5.96 3.47
N LEU A 32 -5.70 -4.74 3.39
CA LEU A 32 -6.00 -4.10 2.11
C LEU A 32 -4.72 -3.92 1.28
N ALA A 33 -3.65 -3.41 1.89
CA ALA A 33 -2.37 -3.22 1.22
C ALA A 33 -1.77 -4.55 0.71
N LEU A 34 -1.80 -5.61 1.53
CA LEU A 34 -1.31 -6.94 1.14
C LEU A 34 -2.16 -7.56 0.02
N GLY A 35 -3.47 -7.37 0.07
CA GLY A 35 -4.41 -7.77 -0.97
C GLY A 35 -4.15 -7.08 -2.30
N TRP A 36 -3.87 -5.77 -2.25
CA TRP A 36 -3.48 -4.98 -3.41
C TRP A 36 -2.16 -5.47 -4.01
N VAL A 37 -1.10 -5.60 -3.20
CA VAL A 37 0.21 -6.09 -3.65
C VAL A 37 0.08 -7.46 -4.34
N THR A 38 -0.66 -8.39 -3.74
CA THR A 38 -0.85 -9.72 -4.32
C THR A 38 -1.69 -9.66 -5.59
N SER A 39 -2.68 -8.75 -5.66
CA SER A 39 -3.53 -8.57 -6.85
C SER A 39 -2.78 -8.06 -8.06
N LEU A 40 -1.64 -7.36 -7.88
CA LEU A 40 -0.83 -6.85 -8.99
C LEU A 40 -0.30 -7.96 -9.91
N GLN A 41 -0.14 -9.19 -9.42
CA GLN A 41 0.29 -10.34 -10.24
C GLN A 41 -0.72 -10.70 -11.35
N ARG A 42 -1.96 -10.17 -11.28
CA ARG A 42 -2.97 -10.33 -12.33
C ARG A 42 -2.69 -9.42 -13.54
N ARG A 43 -1.82 -8.41 -13.40
CA ARG A 43 -1.48 -7.49 -14.48
C ARG A 43 -0.55 -8.15 -15.50
N PRO A 44 -0.66 -7.81 -16.79
CA PRO A 44 0.21 -8.36 -17.82
C PRO A 44 1.70 -8.12 -17.51
N GLY A 45 2.50 -9.17 -17.61
CA GLY A 45 3.95 -9.10 -17.41
C GLY A 45 4.44 -9.07 -15.95
N VAL A 46 3.52 -9.19 -14.98
CA VAL A 46 3.90 -9.26 -13.55
C VAL A 46 4.03 -10.73 -13.13
N PRO A 47 5.17 -11.16 -12.56
CA PRO A 47 5.32 -12.52 -12.05
C PRO A 47 4.49 -12.75 -10.78
N THR A 48 4.43 -14.00 -10.32
CA THR A 48 3.82 -14.32 -9.02
C THR A 48 4.43 -13.48 -7.90
N ILE A 49 3.58 -12.83 -7.11
CA ILE A 49 4.00 -11.98 -6.00
C ILE A 49 3.79 -12.74 -4.69
N ILE A 50 4.87 -12.94 -3.94
CA ILE A 50 4.84 -13.53 -2.60
C ILE A 50 5.22 -12.43 -1.59
N PRO A 51 4.24 -11.79 -0.93
CA PRO A 51 4.55 -10.74 0.05
C PRO A 51 5.24 -11.34 1.28
N ILE A 52 6.18 -10.60 1.86
CA ILE A 52 6.91 -10.94 3.08
C ILE A 52 6.55 -9.99 4.24
N PRO A 53 5.29 -10.00 4.72
CA PRO A 53 4.87 -9.08 5.76
C PRO A 53 5.60 -9.36 7.07
N GLY A 54 6.34 -8.37 7.58
CA GLY A 54 6.94 -8.42 8.90
C GLY A 54 5.89 -8.29 10.02
N GLY A 55 6.14 -8.94 11.15
CA GLY A 55 5.32 -8.79 12.35
C GLY A 55 6.06 -9.27 13.58
N THR A 56 6.15 -8.43 14.62
CA THR A 56 6.84 -8.75 15.87
C THR A 56 5.92 -9.41 16.92
N THR A 57 4.61 -9.45 16.66
CA THR A 57 3.62 -10.06 17.56
C THR A 57 2.78 -11.09 16.82
N ALA A 58 2.33 -12.12 17.54
CA ALA A 58 1.45 -13.15 16.96
C ALA A 58 0.13 -12.56 16.42
N GLY A 59 -0.37 -11.47 17.04
CA GLY A 59 -1.55 -10.75 16.56
C GLY A 59 -1.33 -10.16 15.17
N LYS A 60 -0.19 -9.50 14.95
CA LYS A 60 0.17 -8.92 13.64
C LYS A 60 0.42 -9.99 12.58
N VAL A 61 1.08 -11.10 12.94
CA VAL A 61 1.25 -12.24 12.03
C VAL A 61 -0.11 -12.80 11.61
N ARG A 62 -1.03 -13.01 12.55
CA ARG A 62 -2.40 -13.48 12.27
C ARG A 62 -3.20 -12.49 11.42
N GLU A 63 -3.03 -11.19 11.66
CA GLU A 63 -3.66 -10.13 10.86
C GLU A 63 -3.16 -10.19 9.40
N ASN A 64 -1.84 -10.26 9.21
CA ASN A 64 -1.18 -10.25 7.90
C ASN A 64 -1.40 -11.56 7.11
N ALA A 65 -1.62 -12.69 7.80
CA ALA A 65 -1.87 -13.98 7.17
C ALA A 65 -3.28 -14.09 6.57
N LYS A 66 -4.22 -13.22 6.94
CA LYS A 66 -5.56 -13.19 6.35
C LYS A 66 -5.50 -12.55 4.97
N ARG A 67 -5.72 -13.38 3.96
CA ARG A 67 -5.76 -12.95 2.56
C ARG A 67 -7.06 -12.23 2.25
N ILE A 68 -6.93 -11.10 1.57
CA ILE A 68 -8.03 -10.27 1.11
C ILE A 68 -7.82 -10.09 -0.40
N ASP A 69 -8.60 -10.79 -1.22
CA ASP A 69 -8.50 -10.67 -2.68
C ASP A 69 -9.37 -9.50 -3.13
N LEU A 70 -8.82 -8.56 -3.90
CA LEU A 70 -9.58 -7.42 -4.44
C LEU A 70 -10.18 -7.80 -5.79
N ASN A 71 -11.42 -7.41 -6.05
CA ASN A 71 -12.01 -7.56 -7.37
C ASN A 71 -11.49 -6.46 -8.32
N ASP A 72 -11.92 -6.49 -9.59
CA ASP A 72 -11.43 -5.54 -10.60
C ASP A 72 -11.94 -4.12 -10.35
N GLU A 73 -13.19 -3.95 -9.90
CA GLU A 73 -13.76 -2.63 -9.56
C GLU A 73 -13.01 -1.96 -8.40
N GLU A 74 -12.61 -2.73 -7.40
CA GLU A 74 -11.82 -2.28 -6.25
C GLU A 74 -10.40 -1.90 -6.67
N MET A 75 -9.80 -2.66 -7.60
CA MET A 75 -8.50 -2.32 -8.17
C MET A 75 -8.57 -1.04 -9.00
N ASP A 76 -9.60 -0.86 -9.82
CA ASP A 76 -9.82 0.34 -10.62
C ASP A 76 -10.03 1.58 -9.73
N ALA A 77 -10.79 1.43 -8.63
CA ALA A 77 -10.98 2.50 -7.66
C ALA A 77 -9.66 2.89 -6.97
N LEU A 78 -8.82 1.91 -6.63
CA LEU A 78 -7.48 2.15 -6.08
C LEU A 78 -6.58 2.85 -7.10
N ASP A 79 -6.57 2.39 -8.36
CA ASP A 79 -5.76 2.99 -9.42
C ASP A 79 -6.19 4.43 -9.70
N ALA A 80 -7.49 4.71 -9.75
CA ALA A 80 -8.03 6.05 -9.91
C ALA A 80 -7.68 6.97 -8.73
N THR A 81 -7.60 6.41 -7.52
CA THR A 81 -7.16 7.15 -6.31
C THR A 81 -5.68 7.47 -6.37
N LEU A 82 -4.86 6.46 -6.69
CA LEU A 82 -3.40 6.60 -6.81
C LEU A 82 -2.99 7.55 -7.94
N ALA A 83 -3.70 7.54 -9.07
CA ALA A 83 -3.44 8.43 -10.20
C ALA A 83 -3.68 9.91 -9.88
N LYS A 84 -4.57 10.22 -8.93
CA LYS A 84 -4.86 11.59 -8.49
C LYS A 84 -3.90 12.09 -7.42
N PHE A 85 -3.11 11.19 -6.83
CA PHE A 85 -2.28 11.50 -5.67
C PHE A 85 -0.80 11.57 -6.06
N GLU A 86 -0.24 12.77 -6.02
CA GLU A 86 1.20 12.97 -6.17
C GLU A 86 1.90 12.76 -4.82
N VAL A 87 2.76 11.74 -4.75
CA VAL A 87 3.51 11.44 -3.52
C VAL A 87 4.54 12.53 -3.27
N ALA A 88 4.39 13.24 -2.15
CA ALA A 88 5.30 14.32 -1.79
C ALA A 88 6.66 13.78 -1.32
N GLY A 89 7.71 14.16 -2.03
CA GLY A 89 9.11 13.81 -1.73
C GLY A 89 9.58 12.44 -2.26
N GLY A 90 10.87 12.35 -2.55
CA GLY A 90 11.53 11.11 -2.98
C GLY A 90 11.55 10.00 -1.92
N ARG A 91 11.81 8.75 -2.35
CA ARG A 91 12.01 7.60 -1.45
C ARG A 91 13.22 7.82 -0.52
N TYR A 92 14.30 8.34 -1.09
CA TYR A 92 15.52 8.74 -0.38
C TYR A 92 15.71 10.26 -0.48
N PRO A 93 16.47 10.87 0.43
CA PRO A 93 16.98 12.24 0.25
C PRO A 93 17.86 12.35 -1.01
N ASP A 94 17.84 13.51 -1.66
CA ASP A 94 18.57 13.73 -2.93
C ASP A 94 20.10 13.61 -2.77
N ASN A 95 20.62 13.78 -1.55
CA ASN A 95 22.04 13.66 -1.21
C ASN A 95 22.45 12.26 -0.74
N MET A 96 21.55 11.28 -0.78
CA MET A 96 21.87 9.90 -0.41
C MET A 96 22.44 9.18 -1.63
N LEU A 97 23.69 8.72 -1.53
CA LEU A 97 24.25 7.81 -2.54
C LEU A 97 23.46 6.50 -2.50
N ILE A 98 22.72 6.24 -3.57
CA ILE A 98 22.04 4.96 -3.78
C ILE A 98 22.98 4.12 -4.63
N ASP A 99 23.60 3.11 -4.02
CA ASP A 99 24.33 2.09 -4.76
C ASP A 99 23.29 1.38 -5.65
N THR A 100 23.36 1.65 -6.96
CA THR A 100 22.37 1.21 -7.96
C THR A 100 22.94 0.03 -8.73
#